data_AF-A0A1J3H8J9-F1
#
_entry.id   AF-A0A1J3H8J9-F1
#
_cell.length_a   1.000
_cell.length_b   1.000
_cell.length_c   1.000
_cell.angle_alpha   90.00
_cell.angle_beta   90.00
_cell.angle_gamma   90.00
#
_symmetry.space_group_name_H-M   'P 1'
#
loop_
_entity.id
_entity.type
_entity.pdbx_description
1 polymer ?
#
loop_
_entity_poly.entity_id
_entity_poly.type
_entity_poly.pdbx_seq_one_letter_code
_entity_poly.pdbx_strand_id
1 'polypeptide(L)'
;MELDAKKFAELLEKYEAEGDEFLLVRNQMVENDRERNANREALTALRKIARTTKTSVPSSPFDSVMKEVHGSSTKPLVQEACSTCGSHDSSEPTWLMLPGADLLAAVPFHAVHTMLEKDGEKMEFESKKLQSLAKEKALLLSELGVLADSVPRGVIRSLVALKDKPLVK
;
A
#
# COMPACT_ATOMS: atom_id res chain seq x y z
N MET A 1 -21.05 -6.37 42.39
CA MET A 1 -20.09 -7.47 42.45
C MET A 1 -18.77 -6.84 42.81
N GLU A 2 -18.37 -6.88 44.09
CA GLU A 2 -17.06 -6.33 44.50
C GLU A 2 -15.98 -7.22 43.90
N LEU A 3 -15.28 -6.70 42.89
CA LEU A 3 -14.09 -7.33 42.37
C LEU A 3 -13.02 -7.27 43.45
N ASP A 4 -12.40 -8.41 43.74
CA ASP A 4 -11.16 -8.49 44.52
C ASP A 4 -10.17 -7.45 43.97
N ALA A 5 -9.67 -6.55 44.83
CA ALA A 5 -8.87 -5.39 44.43
C ALA A 5 -7.66 -5.79 43.56
N LYS A 6 -7.10 -6.97 43.80
CA LYS A 6 -6.02 -7.52 42.99
C LYS A 6 -6.46 -7.87 41.57
N LYS A 7 -7.62 -8.52 41.41
CA LYS A 7 -8.21 -8.85 40.10
C LYS A 7 -8.61 -7.60 39.33
N PHE A 8 -9.03 -6.55 40.03
CA PHE A 8 -9.35 -5.27 39.41
C PHE A 8 -8.09 -4.58 38.86
N ALA A 9 -6.98 -4.57 39.62
CA ALA A 9 -5.71 -4.05 39.14
C ALA A 9 -5.19 -4.80 37.90
N GLU A 10 -5.20 -6.14 37.93
CA GLU A 10 -4.81 -6.98 36.77
C GLU A 10 -5.67 -6.73 35.53
N LEU A 11 -6.93 -6.34 35.70
CA LEU A 11 -7.84 -6.02 34.60
C LEU A 11 -7.49 -4.66 33.98
N LEU A 12 -7.18 -3.66 34.82
CA LEU A 12 -6.75 -2.33 34.35
C LEU A 12 -5.43 -2.39 33.57
N GLU A 13 -4.45 -3.16 34.06
CA GLU A 13 -3.18 -3.36 33.34
C GLU A 13 -3.40 -3.95 31.94
N LYS A 14 -4.36 -4.89 31.81
CA LYS A 14 -4.73 -5.44 30.49
C LYS A 14 -5.40 -4.40 29.60
N TYR A 15 -6.23 -3.51 30.16
CA TYR A 15 -6.86 -2.45 29.39
C TYR A 15 -5.82 -1.48 28.82
N GLU A 16 -4.86 -1.08 29.65
CA GLU A 16 -3.78 -0.20 29.24
C GLU A 16 -2.91 -0.85 28.16
N ALA A 17 -2.49 -2.11 28.36
CA ALA A 17 -1.66 -2.82 27.39
C ALA A 17 -2.34 -2.98 26.02
N GLU A 18 -3.61 -3.41 25.98
CA GLU A 18 -4.36 -3.56 24.72
C GLU A 18 -4.69 -2.20 24.08
N GLY A 19 -4.91 -1.18 24.91
CA GLY A 19 -5.15 0.20 24.47
C GLY A 19 -3.92 0.81 23.78
N ASP A 20 -2.75 0.65 24.39
CA ASP A 20 -1.48 1.12 23.84
C ASP A 20 -1.16 0.44 22.51
N GLU A 21 -1.32 -0.88 22.42
CA GLU A 21 -1.10 -1.60 21.16
C GLU A 21 -2.08 -1.16 20.08
N PHE A 22 -3.36 -0.97 20.41
CA PHE A 22 -4.34 -0.44 19.47
C PHE A 22 -3.95 0.95 18.93
N LEU A 23 -3.52 1.85 19.82
CA LEU A 23 -3.06 3.20 19.45
C LEU A 23 -1.81 3.15 18.57
N LEU A 24 -0.84 2.29 18.89
CA LEU A 24 0.37 2.09 18.10
C LEU A 24 0.02 1.63 16.67
N VAL A 25 -0.86 0.65 16.53
CA VAL A 25 -1.31 0.15 15.23
C VAL A 25 -2.00 1.26 14.44
N ARG A 26 -2.88 2.04 15.09
CA ARG A 26 -3.57 3.17 14.43
C ARG A 26 -2.61 4.25 13.95
N ASN A 27 -1.59 4.59 14.74
CA ASN A 27 -0.57 5.56 14.33
C ASN A 27 0.25 5.03 13.16
N GLN A 28 0.66 3.76 13.19
CA GLN A 28 1.38 3.14 12.08
C GLN A 28 0.56 3.13 10.78
N MET A 29 -0.76 2.90 10.87
CA MET A 29 -1.64 2.99 9.70
C MET A 29 -1.60 4.38 9.05
N VAL A 30 -1.53 5.45 9.85
CA VAL A 30 -1.46 6.84 9.35
C VAL A 30 -0.12 7.09 8.67
N GLU A 31 1.00 6.68 9.28
CA GLU A 31 2.32 6.86 8.67
C GLU A 31 2.48 6.06 7.38
N ASN A 32 2.00 4.80 7.36
CA ASN A 32 1.98 4.00 6.14
C ASN A 32 1.12 4.63 5.05
N ASP A 33 0.01 5.29 5.41
CA ASP A 33 -0.85 5.97 4.44
C ASP A 33 -0.15 7.18 3.80
N ARG A 34 0.61 7.94 4.60
CA ARG A 34 1.44 9.05 4.11
C ARG A 34 2.50 8.56 3.14
N GLU A 35 3.23 7.51 3.49
CA GLU A 35 4.28 6.93 2.63
C GLU A 35 3.68 6.38 1.32
N ARG A 36 2.56 5.67 1.41
CA ARG A 36 1.82 5.17 0.25
C ARG A 36 1.36 6.31 -0.67
N ASN A 37 0.89 7.42 -0.11
CA ASN A 37 0.51 8.59 -0.90
C ASN A 37 1.72 9.23 -1.59
N ALA A 38 2.82 9.42 -0.87
CA ALA A 38 4.07 9.94 -1.43
C ALA A 38 4.59 9.06 -2.58
N ASN A 39 4.57 7.73 -2.41
CA ASN A 39 4.95 6.78 -3.46
C ASN A 39 4.04 6.89 -4.70
N ARG A 40 2.72 7.01 -4.49
CA ARG A 40 1.75 7.22 -5.58
C ARG A 40 2.02 8.52 -6.34
N GLU A 41 2.36 9.59 -5.64
CA GLU A 41 2.72 10.88 -6.24
C GLU A 41 4.02 10.78 -7.05
N ALA A 42 5.04 10.11 -6.51
CA ALA A 42 6.31 9.84 -7.20
C ALA A 42 6.09 9.06 -8.50
N LEU A 43 5.33 7.96 -8.47
CA LEU A 43 4.97 7.20 -9.67
C LEU A 43 4.19 8.04 -10.68
N THR A 44 3.31 8.92 -10.21
CA THR A 44 2.56 9.82 -11.08
C THR A 44 3.49 10.85 -11.75
N ALA A 45 4.49 11.36 -11.03
CA ALA A 45 5.49 12.26 -11.58
C ALA A 45 6.36 11.57 -12.65
N LEU A 46 6.84 10.34 -12.38
CA LEU A 46 7.60 9.56 -13.36
C LEU A 46 6.78 9.32 -14.63
N ARG A 47 5.50 8.95 -14.50
CA ARG A 47 4.62 8.78 -15.67
C ARG A 47 4.44 10.06 -16.47
N LYS A 48 4.36 11.23 -15.82
CA LYS A 48 4.30 12.52 -16.52
C LYS A 48 5.56 12.80 -17.32
N ILE A 49 6.73 12.50 -16.77
CA ILE A 49 8.03 12.64 -17.45
C ILE A 49 8.08 11.71 -18.67
N ALA A 50 7.73 10.44 -18.47
CA ALA A 50 7.69 9.43 -19.52
C ALA A 50 6.51 9.56 -20.51
N ARG A 51 5.58 10.50 -20.26
CA ARG A 51 4.33 10.67 -21.02
C ARG A 51 3.49 9.40 -21.11
N THR A 52 3.48 8.61 -20.04
CA THR A 52 2.68 7.40 -19.89
C THR A 52 1.47 7.64 -18.97
N THR A 53 0.47 6.76 -19.03
CA THR A 53 -0.69 6.76 -18.14
C THR A 53 -0.91 5.38 -17.53
N LYS A 54 -1.55 5.30 -16.36
CA LYS A 54 -1.84 4.00 -15.72
C LYS A 54 -2.75 3.09 -16.57
N THR A 55 -3.53 3.69 -17.47
CA THR A 55 -4.41 3.01 -18.43
C THR A 55 -3.79 2.82 -19.80
N SER A 56 -2.60 3.37 -20.08
CA SER A 56 -1.91 3.14 -21.34
C SER A 56 -1.17 1.82 -21.27
N VAL A 57 -1.93 0.73 -21.31
CA VAL A 57 -1.65 -0.27 -22.32
C VAL A 57 -1.56 0.51 -23.64
N PRO A 58 -0.51 0.36 -24.47
CA PRO A 58 -0.55 0.97 -25.78
C PRO A 58 -1.83 0.47 -26.47
N SER A 59 -2.81 1.37 -26.59
CA SER A 59 -3.95 1.14 -27.45
C SER A 59 -3.37 0.91 -28.83
N SER A 60 -3.56 -0.31 -29.34
CA SER A 60 -3.04 -0.80 -30.62
C SER A 60 -1.60 -1.34 -30.57
N PRO A 61 -1.45 -2.67 -30.52
CA PRO A 61 -0.25 -3.37 -31.00
C PRO A 61 0.10 -3.02 -32.45
N PHE A 62 -0.82 -2.39 -33.21
CA PHE A 62 -0.70 -2.14 -34.64
C PHE A 62 -0.19 -0.73 -35.01
N ASP A 63 -0.21 0.24 -34.08
CA ASP A 63 0.19 1.62 -34.42
C ASP A 63 1.72 1.77 -34.57
N SER A 64 2.49 0.86 -33.96
CA SER A 64 3.94 0.74 -34.19
C SER A 64 4.28 -0.13 -35.41
N VAL A 65 3.43 -1.11 -35.75
CA VAL A 65 3.66 -2.04 -36.88
C VAL A 65 3.64 -1.31 -38.23
N MET A 66 2.90 -0.21 -38.34
CA MET A 66 2.79 0.56 -39.60
C MET A 66 3.97 1.52 -39.87
N LYS A 67 4.95 1.66 -38.95
CA LYS A 67 6.14 2.51 -39.15
C LYS A 67 7.43 1.75 -39.47
N GLU A 68 7.50 0.43 -39.25
CA GLU A 68 8.75 -0.34 -39.40
C GLU A 68 8.77 -1.34 -40.57
N VAL A 69 7.78 -1.34 -41.46
CA VAL A 69 7.72 -2.29 -42.61
C VAL A 69 8.70 -1.94 -43.74
N HIS A 70 9.59 -0.95 -43.61
CA HIS A 70 10.61 -0.64 -44.61
C HIS A 70 12.03 -0.74 -44.04
N GLY A 71 12.53 -1.97 -43.93
CA GLY A 71 13.96 -2.26 -43.97
C GLY A 71 14.56 -2.96 -42.75
N SER A 72 15.14 -4.14 -42.99
CA SER A 72 16.11 -4.86 -42.16
C SER A 72 15.56 -5.67 -40.96
N SER A 73 15.48 -6.98 -41.22
CA SER A 73 15.55 -8.10 -40.28
C SER A 73 16.48 -7.86 -39.07
N THR A 74 15.95 -8.05 -37.85
CA THR A 74 16.56 -8.60 -36.60
C THR A 74 15.98 -8.03 -35.28
N LYS A 75 15.10 -7.02 -35.31
CA LYS A 75 14.47 -6.50 -34.07
C LYS A 75 13.15 -7.22 -33.76
N PRO A 76 12.87 -7.56 -32.48
CA PRO A 76 11.60 -8.17 -32.10
C PRO A 76 10.44 -7.23 -32.42
N LEU A 77 9.46 -7.73 -33.20
CA LEU A 77 8.31 -6.98 -33.75
C LEU A 77 7.32 -6.46 -32.70
N VAL A 78 7.44 -6.91 -31.45
CA VAL A 78 6.69 -6.42 -30.30
C VAL A 78 7.67 -6.28 -29.15
N GLN A 79 8.05 -5.05 -28.84
CA GLN A 79 8.75 -4.73 -27.60
C GLN A 79 7.66 -4.45 -26.57
N GLU A 80 7.54 -5.30 -25.53
CA GLU A 80 6.67 -5.00 -24.40
C GLU A 80 7.19 -3.73 -23.73
N ALA A 81 6.59 -2.60 -24.09
CA ALA A 81 6.90 -1.32 -23.47
C ALA A 81 6.38 -1.34 -22.04
N CYS A 82 7.26 -1.11 -21.07
CA CYS A 82 6.87 -0.99 -19.68
C CYS A 82 5.79 0.11 -19.55
N SER A 83 4.74 -0.15 -18.75
CA SER A 83 3.61 0.78 -18.56
C SER A 83 4.02 2.15 -18.01
N THR A 84 5.12 2.20 -17.24
CA THR A 84 5.64 3.45 -16.67
C THR A 84 6.74 4.09 -17.53
N CYS A 85 7.67 3.32 -18.13
CA CYS A 85 8.67 3.89 -19.04
C CYS A 85 8.10 4.26 -20.42
N GLY A 86 7.17 3.48 -20.97
CA GLY A 86 6.72 3.65 -22.35
C GLY A 86 7.90 3.65 -23.33
N SER A 87 8.00 4.70 -24.13
CA SER A 87 9.13 4.96 -25.04
C SER A 87 10.23 5.86 -24.45
N HIS A 88 10.16 6.18 -23.16
CA HIS A 88 11.18 6.97 -22.46
C HIS A 88 12.47 6.17 -22.30
N ASP A 89 13.62 6.86 -22.24
CA ASP A 89 14.90 6.22 -21.95
C ASP A 89 14.84 5.58 -20.55
N SER A 90 14.96 4.25 -20.50
CA SER A 90 14.94 3.48 -19.26
C SER A 90 16.21 3.65 -18.44
N SER A 91 17.30 4.07 -19.09
CA SER A 91 18.62 4.25 -18.50
C SER A 91 18.89 5.67 -18.00
N GLU A 92 17.97 6.62 -18.26
CA GLU A 92 18.10 8.01 -17.81
C GLU A 92 18.30 8.07 -16.29
N PRO A 93 19.35 8.75 -15.81
CA PRO A 93 19.62 8.85 -14.39
C PRO A 93 18.50 9.63 -13.68
N THR A 94 17.84 8.98 -12.73
CA THR A 94 16.79 9.55 -11.89
C THR A 94 17.27 9.60 -10.45
N TRP A 95 17.13 10.75 -9.81
CA TRP A 95 17.51 10.92 -8.41
C TRP A 95 16.45 10.31 -7.48
N LEU A 96 16.90 9.44 -6.59
CA LEU A 96 16.08 8.82 -5.55
C LEU A 96 16.77 8.99 -4.19
N MET A 97 16.00 9.30 -3.16
CA MET A 97 16.44 9.20 -1.78
C MET A 97 16.29 7.75 -1.33
N LEU A 98 17.38 7.12 -0.89
CA LEU A 98 17.37 5.71 -0.50
C LEU A 98 16.61 5.54 0.83
N PRO A 99 15.59 4.68 0.90
CA PRO A 99 14.86 4.45 2.15
C PRO A 99 15.80 3.99 3.28
N GLY A 100 15.73 4.64 4.44
CA GLY A 100 16.56 4.32 5.60
C GLY A 100 18.00 4.83 5.54
N ALA A 101 18.37 5.60 4.50
CA ALA A 101 19.63 6.31 4.42
C ALA A 101 19.41 7.76 3.99
N ASP A 102 20.09 8.72 4.63
CA ASP A 102 20.08 10.13 4.20
C ASP A 102 20.99 10.34 2.96
N LEU A 103 20.83 9.47 1.96
CA LEU A 103 21.65 9.41 0.75
C LEU A 103 20.79 9.54 -0.50
N LEU A 104 21.22 10.42 -1.40
CA LEU A 104 20.68 10.55 -2.74
C LEU A 104 21.53 9.72 -3.71
N ALA A 105 20.87 8.89 -4.51
CA ALA A 105 21.52 8.10 -5.55
C ALA A 105 20.90 8.40 -6.91
N ALA A 106 21.76 8.49 -7.94
CA ALA A 106 21.33 8.49 -9.33
C ALA A 106 21.15 7.04 -9.77
N VAL A 107 19.92 6.65 -10.08
CA VAL A 107 19.52 5.28 -10.42
C VAL A 107 18.79 5.31 -11.77
N PRO A 108 18.92 4.29 -12.64
CA PRO A 108 18.19 4.26 -13.90
C PRO A 108 16.68 4.44 -13.71
N PHE A 109 16.05 5.23 -14.59
CA PHE A 109 14.62 5.56 -14.53
C PHE A 109 13.73 4.32 -14.37
N HIS A 110 13.99 3.26 -15.13
CA HIS A 110 13.22 2.01 -15.02
C HIS A 110 13.37 1.34 -13.66
N ALA A 111 14.58 1.34 -13.10
CA ALA A 111 14.81 0.78 -11.78
C ALA A 111 14.06 1.58 -10.70
N VAL A 112 14.05 2.90 -10.77
CA VAL A 112 13.32 3.76 -9.82
C VAL A 112 11.83 3.43 -9.80
N HIS A 113 11.14 3.43 -10.95
CA HIS A 113 9.70 3.10 -10.90
C HIS A 113 9.44 1.65 -10.50
N THR A 114 10.34 0.72 -10.83
CA THR A 114 10.14 -0.70 -10.51
C THR A 114 10.24 -0.93 -9.01
N MET A 115 11.16 -0.21 -8.35
CA MET A 115 11.23 -0.16 -6.90
C MET A 115 9.94 0.42 -6.31
N LEU A 116 9.51 1.58 -6.78
CA LEU A 116 8.29 2.24 -6.31
C LEU A 116 7.01 1.39 -6.51
N GLU A 117 6.89 0.66 -7.63
CA GLU A 117 5.76 -0.24 -7.89
C GLU A 117 5.76 -1.43 -6.91
N LYS A 118 6.92 -2.09 -6.73
CA LYS A 118 7.07 -3.19 -5.75
C LYS A 118 6.82 -2.72 -4.32
N ASP A 119 7.31 -1.54 -3.97
CA ASP A 119 7.08 -0.94 -2.67
C ASP A 119 5.59 -0.65 -2.47
N GLY A 120 4.88 -0.22 -3.52
CA GLY A 120 3.43 -0.04 -3.50
C GLY A 120 2.67 -1.33 -3.19
N GLU A 121 3.05 -2.47 -3.79
CA GLU A 121 2.47 -3.78 -3.49
C GLU A 121 2.71 -4.22 -2.04
N LYS A 122 3.95 -4.02 -1.56
CA LYS A 122 4.33 -4.31 -0.17
C LYS A 122 3.54 -3.45 0.81
N MET A 123 3.43 -2.14 0.57
CA MET A 123 2.66 -1.22 1.41
C MET A 123 1.18 -1.59 1.48
N GLU A 124 0.59 -2.03 0.37
CA GLU A 124 -0.80 -2.49 0.33
C GLU A 124 -1.01 -3.75 1.19
N PHE A 125 -0.06 -4.69 1.15
CA PHE A 125 -0.08 -5.87 2.01
C PHE A 125 0.03 -5.49 3.50
N GLU A 126 1.00 -4.65 3.86
CA GLU A 126 1.18 -4.21 5.26
C GLU A 126 -0.02 -3.39 5.76
N SER A 127 -0.64 -2.57 4.90
CA SER A 127 -1.88 -1.85 5.23
C SER A 127 -3.02 -2.79 5.61
N LYS A 128 -3.25 -3.85 4.81
CA LYS A 128 -4.27 -4.87 5.11
C LYS A 128 -3.98 -5.61 6.40
N LYS A 129 -2.70 -5.93 6.64
CA LYS A 129 -2.25 -6.59 7.88
C LYS A 129 -2.51 -5.71 9.11
N LEU A 130 -2.15 -4.42 9.06
CA LEU A 130 -2.42 -3.47 10.14
C LEU A 130 -3.92 -3.26 10.35
N GLN A 131 -4.71 -3.20 9.28
CA GLN A 131 -6.17 -3.10 9.40
C GLN A 131 -6.76 -4.33 10.09
N SER A 132 -6.26 -5.53 9.79
CA SER A 132 -6.67 -6.76 10.47
C SER A 132 -6.32 -6.72 11.95
N LEU A 133 -5.09 -6.30 12.29
CA LEU A 133 -4.63 -6.19 13.67
C LEU A 133 -5.42 -5.14 14.46
N ALA A 134 -5.71 -3.98 13.86
CA ALA A 134 -6.54 -2.95 14.47
C ALA A 134 -7.95 -3.46 14.80
N LYS A 135 -8.54 -4.25 13.90
CA LYS A 135 -9.85 -4.90 14.12
C LYS A 135 -9.80 -5.90 15.27
N GLU A 136 -8.77 -6.73 15.33
CA GLU A 136 -8.55 -7.70 16.40
C GLU A 136 -8.42 -7.00 17.76
N LYS A 137 -7.56 -5.98 17.86
CA LYS A 137 -7.34 -5.21 19.10
C LYS A 137 -8.61 -4.46 19.54
N ALA A 138 -9.35 -3.89 18.60
CA ALA A 138 -10.65 -3.27 18.89
C ALA A 138 -11.67 -4.28 19.43
N LEU A 139 -11.66 -5.52 18.93
CA LEU A 139 -12.51 -6.59 19.45
C LEU A 139 -12.11 -6.99 20.86
N LEU A 140 -10.82 -7.15 21.16
CA LEU A 140 -10.34 -7.46 22.51
C LEU A 140 -10.77 -6.38 23.52
N LEU A 141 -10.55 -5.11 23.19
CA LEU A 141 -11.03 -3.98 24.02
C LEU A 141 -12.55 -3.99 24.20
N SER A 142 -13.30 -4.38 23.17
CA SER A 142 -14.75 -4.54 23.24
C SER A 142 -15.20 -5.68 24.15
N GLU A 143 -14.49 -6.81 24.14
CA GLU A 143 -14.80 -8.00 24.95
C GLU A 143 -14.43 -7.79 26.41
N LEU A 144 -13.34 -7.06 26.65
CA LEU A 144 -12.94 -6.53 27.94
C LEU A 144 -13.97 -5.54 28.52
N GLY A 145 -14.90 -5.02 27.71
CA GLY A 145 -15.96 -4.13 28.17
C GLY A 145 -15.55 -2.66 28.25
N VAL A 146 -14.33 -2.32 27.82
CA VAL A 146 -13.82 -0.93 27.76
C VAL A 146 -14.67 -0.06 26.82
N LEU A 147 -15.21 -0.67 25.75
CA LEU A 147 -16.03 0.02 24.74
C LEU A 147 -17.55 -0.10 24.98
N ALA A 148 -17.98 -0.70 26.10
CA ALA A 148 -19.39 -1.02 26.35
C ALA A 148 -20.30 0.22 26.38
N ASP A 149 -19.76 1.38 26.70
CA ASP A 149 -20.50 2.63 26.82
C ASP A 149 -20.57 3.43 25.50
N SER A 150 -19.68 3.16 24.54
CA SER A 150 -19.54 3.96 23.31
C SER A 150 -19.96 3.24 22.02
N VAL A 151 -19.81 1.92 21.94
CA VAL A 151 -20.17 1.14 20.74
C VAL A 151 -20.75 -0.21 21.16
N PRO A 152 -21.96 -0.60 20.71
CA PRO A 152 -22.52 -1.91 21.03
C PRO A 152 -21.60 -3.03 20.54
N ARG A 153 -21.26 -3.98 21.43
CA ARG A 153 -20.37 -5.13 21.13
C ARG A 153 -20.76 -5.91 19.86
N GLY A 154 -22.05 -5.95 19.52
CA GLY A 154 -22.56 -6.60 18.30
C GLY A 154 -22.06 -5.95 17.01
N VAL A 155 -21.81 -4.63 17.01
CA VAL A 155 -21.29 -3.89 15.85
C VAL A 155 -19.80 -4.20 15.62
N ILE A 156 -19.02 -4.30 16.70
CA ILE A 156 -17.58 -4.63 16.57
C ILE A 156 -17.42 -6.06 16.07
N ARG A 157 -18.19 -7.01 16.61
CA ARG A 157 -18.22 -8.39 16.14
C ARG A 157 -18.57 -8.50 14.65
N SER A 158 -19.54 -7.72 14.17
CA SER A 158 -19.89 -7.74 12.74
C SER A 158 -18.78 -7.17 11.87
N LEU A 159 -18.07 -6.12 12.30
CA LEU A 159 -16.94 -5.54 11.57
C LEU A 159 -15.74 -6.50 11.42
N VAL A 160 -15.50 -7.35 12.42
CA VAL A 160 -14.48 -8.40 12.37
C VAL A 160 -14.93 -9.58 11.51
N ALA A 161 -16.20 -9.97 11.60
CA ALA A 161 -16.75 -11.11 10.87
C ALA A 161 -17.08 -10.83 9.39
N LEU A 162 -17.05 -9.56 8.96
CA LEU A 162 -17.27 -9.17 7.56
C LEU A 162 -16.21 -9.79 6.66
N LYS A 163 -16.64 -10.76 5.85
CA LYS A 163 -15.86 -11.25 4.71
C LYS A 163 -16.17 -10.36 3.51
N ASP A 164 -15.12 -9.87 2.84
CA ASP A 164 -15.22 -9.20 1.55
C ASP A 164 -15.67 -10.21 0.49
N LYS A 165 -16.97 -10.51 0.43
CA LYS A 165 -17.55 -11.18 -0.72
C LYS A 165 -17.77 -10.12 -1.79
N PRO A 166 -17.12 -10.21 -2.96
CA PRO A 166 -17.45 -9.31 -4.06
C PRO A 166 -18.93 -9.52 -4.41
N LEU A 167 -19.67 -8.42 -4.50
CA LEU A 167 -21.00 -8.43 -5.10
C LEU A 167 -20.81 -8.78 -6.58
N VAL A 168 -21.02 -10.06 -6.90
CA VAL A 168 -21.16 -10.52 -8.28
C VAL A 168 -22.35 -9.74 -8.86
N LYS A 169 -22.07 -8.84 -9.80
CA LYS A 169 -23.06 -8.23 -10.67
C LYS A 169 -23.21 -9.08 -11.91
#